data_AF-A0A7C5XBJ2-F1
#
_entry.id   AF-A0A7C5XBJ2-F1
#
_cell.length_a   1.000
_cell.length_b   1.000
_cell.length_c   1.000
_cell.angle_alpha   90.00
_cell.angle_beta   90.00
_cell.angle_gamma   90.00
#
_symmetry.space_group_name_H-M   'P 1'
#
loop_
_entity.id
_entity.type
_entity.pdbx_description
1 polymer ?
#
loop_
_entity_poly.entity_id
_entity_poly.type
_entity_poly.pdbx_seq_one_letter_code
_entity_poly.pdbx_strand_id
1 'polypeptide(L)'
;GIVRYYKDQAAASRRTSRTLYDQALQMAKEAEAQLAQIPVTVNNVDLVVASYTRMYEVYLQANSTSPDAGAMYARAVTLKPWVDETRKMAYGPVLNESALAEVAQMYLDYAKAMYAYLETTYGMTLGDYATAVQLAEDLYGRGLYLASMANSIEIIAESASALMASAPDKYLDVARDRALINMARAAQCGYANTLPLSYLQFGDYFSGQQTGKPQALAYYIMASIYSTAMGDAACTAEGSVTYQRPGLSPETPPPAGHGVATTSVTTPMGREEKSIWIPVLIALLAVVALVYASRR
;
A
#
# COMPACT_ATOMS: atom_id res chain seq x y z
N GLY A 1 -10.31 17.24 5.98
CA GLY A 1 -11.34 18.02 5.29
C GLY A 1 -12.60 17.22 5.07
N ILE A 2 -12.62 16.35 4.06
CA ILE A 2 -13.81 15.60 3.61
C ILE A 2 -14.45 14.73 4.70
N VAL A 3 -13.65 14.00 5.49
CA VAL A 3 -14.14 13.18 6.60
C VAL A 3 -14.90 14.04 7.62
N ARG A 4 -14.33 15.18 8.02
CA ARG A 4 -14.95 16.08 9.00
C ARG A 4 -16.26 16.65 8.49
N TYR A 5 -16.28 17.08 7.22
CA TYR A 5 -17.50 17.57 6.57
C TYR A 5 -18.64 16.55 6.63
N TYR A 6 -18.39 15.28 6.26
CA TYR A 6 -19.45 14.27 6.29
C TYR A 6 -19.79 13.77 7.69
N LYS A 7 -18.85 13.81 8.64
CA LYS A 7 -19.15 13.59 10.07
C LYS A 7 -20.11 14.65 10.60
N ASP A 8 -19.87 15.92 10.29
CA ASP A 8 -20.74 17.02 10.70
C ASP A 8 -22.15 16.88 10.07
N GLN A 9 -22.23 16.43 8.81
CA GLN A 9 -23.52 16.10 8.17
C GLN A 9 -24.22 14.92 8.82
N ALA A 10 -23.51 13.83 9.13
CA ALA A 10 -24.07 12.66 9.80
C ALA A 10 -24.61 13.03 11.19
N ALA A 11 -23.94 13.92 11.91
CA ALA A 11 -24.35 14.40 13.22
C ALA A 11 -25.64 15.26 13.19
N ALA A 12 -26.01 15.84 12.04
CA ALA A 12 -27.17 16.71 11.92
C ALA A 12 -28.50 15.99 12.18
N SER A 13 -28.63 14.71 11.81
CA SER A 13 -29.80 13.90 12.16
C SER A 13 -29.56 12.40 12.01
N ARG A 14 -30.31 11.59 12.77
CA ARG A 14 -30.30 10.11 12.61
C ARG A 14 -30.66 9.67 11.19
N ARG A 15 -31.58 10.39 10.53
CA ARG A 15 -31.99 10.09 9.15
C ARG A 15 -30.83 10.32 8.18
N THR A 16 -30.13 11.45 8.30
CA THR A 16 -28.96 11.79 7.49
C THR A 16 -27.85 10.76 7.69
N SER A 17 -27.53 10.44 8.95
CA SER A 17 -26.53 9.41 9.28
C SER A 17 -26.86 8.07 8.61
N ARG A 18 -28.12 7.62 8.69
CA ARG A 18 -28.53 6.36 8.05
C ARG A 18 -28.42 6.42 6.53
N THR A 19 -28.83 7.53 5.90
CA THR A 19 -28.69 7.71 4.46
C THR A 19 -27.24 7.66 4.01
N LEU A 20 -26.33 8.34 4.72
CA LEU A 20 -24.89 8.32 4.41
C LEU A 20 -24.31 6.90 4.57
N TYR A 21 -24.71 6.19 5.62
CA TYR A 21 -24.33 4.78 5.84
C TYR A 21 -24.78 3.88 4.68
N ASP A 22 -26.07 3.91 4.32
CA ASP A 22 -26.63 3.07 3.27
C ASP A 22 -26.00 3.37 1.90
N GLN A 23 -25.78 4.66 1.60
CA GLN A 23 -25.10 5.09 0.37
C GLN A 23 -23.63 4.66 0.33
N ALA A 24 -22.92 4.74 1.46
CA ALA A 24 -21.53 4.30 1.53
C ALA A 24 -21.38 2.81 1.21
N LEU A 25 -22.26 1.97 1.80
CA LEU A 25 -22.28 0.54 1.51
C LEU A 25 -22.64 0.23 0.06
N GLN A 26 -23.60 0.97 -0.52
CA GLN A 26 -23.98 0.79 -1.91
C GLN A 26 -22.81 1.12 -2.86
N MET A 27 -22.15 2.27 -2.65
CA MET A 27 -20.99 2.68 -3.45
C MET A 27 -19.82 1.71 -3.32
N ALA A 28 -19.57 1.16 -2.11
CA ALA A 28 -18.55 0.15 -1.89
C ALA A 28 -18.83 -1.13 -2.70
N LYS A 29 -20.07 -1.65 -2.66
CA LYS A 29 -20.48 -2.84 -3.43
C LYS A 29 -20.38 -2.63 -4.94
N GLU A 30 -20.79 -1.46 -5.42
CA GLU A 30 -20.68 -1.12 -6.84
C GLU A 30 -19.22 -1.02 -7.29
N ALA A 31 -18.35 -0.43 -6.46
CA ALA A 31 -16.92 -0.37 -6.73
C ALA A 31 -16.28 -1.76 -6.76
N GLU A 32 -16.64 -2.65 -5.82
CA GLU A 32 -16.16 -4.04 -5.79
C GLU A 32 -16.49 -4.77 -7.09
N ALA A 33 -17.76 -4.69 -7.52
CA ALA A 33 -18.24 -5.34 -8.72
C ALA A 33 -17.58 -4.81 -9.99
N GLN A 34 -17.27 -3.50 -10.03
CA GLN A 34 -16.57 -2.89 -11.16
C GLN A 34 -15.08 -3.22 -11.19
N LEU A 35 -14.41 -3.23 -10.03
CA LEU A 35 -12.99 -3.58 -9.91
C LEU A 35 -12.73 -5.03 -10.30
N ALA A 36 -13.63 -5.95 -9.93
CA ALA A 36 -13.53 -7.36 -10.30
C ALA A 36 -13.51 -7.60 -11.82
N GLN A 37 -13.94 -6.63 -12.63
CA GLN A 37 -13.93 -6.70 -14.10
C GLN A 37 -12.69 -6.05 -14.72
N ILE A 38 -11.86 -5.35 -13.94
CA ILE A 38 -10.67 -4.66 -14.43
C ILE A 38 -9.46 -5.56 -14.22
N PRO A 39 -8.72 -5.94 -15.29
CA PRO A 39 -7.50 -6.71 -15.12
C PRO A 39 -6.46 -5.90 -14.34
N VAL A 40 -5.75 -6.57 -13.43
CA VAL A 40 -4.66 -5.96 -12.68
C VAL A 40 -3.38 -6.02 -13.52
N THR A 41 -2.77 -4.86 -13.73
CA THR A 41 -1.56 -4.66 -14.52
C THR A 41 -0.52 -3.94 -13.70
N VAL A 42 0.74 -3.98 -14.13
CA VAL A 42 1.86 -3.25 -13.49
C VAL A 42 1.62 -1.73 -13.40
N ASN A 43 0.73 -1.17 -14.22
CA ASN A 43 0.42 0.27 -14.26
C ASN A 43 -0.76 0.69 -13.38
N ASN A 44 -1.71 -0.20 -13.09
CA ASN A 44 -2.88 0.13 -12.27
C ASN A 44 -2.92 -0.59 -10.90
N VAL A 45 -2.00 -1.51 -10.61
CA VAL A 45 -2.00 -2.28 -9.36
C VAL A 45 -2.09 -1.40 -8.11
N ASP A 46 -1.42 -0.26 -8.10
CA ASP A 46 -1.47 0.70 -6.99
C ASP A 46 -2.84 1.32 -6.79
N LEU A 47 -3.56 1.59 -7.89
CA LEU A 47 -4.92 2.12 -7.85
C LEU A 47 -5.91 1.04 -7.41
N VAL A 48 -5.69 -0.21 -7.84
CA VAL A 48 -6.45 -1.38 -7.39
C VAL A 48 -6.32 -1.54 -5.87
N VAL A 49 -5.09 -1.53 -5.35
CA VAL A 49 -4.81 -1.58 -3.91
C VAL A 49 -5.47 -0.42 -3.18
N ALA A 50 -5.26 0.82 -3.64
CA ALA A 50 -5.82 2.01 -3.03
C ALA A 50 -7.37 2.01 -3.00
N SER A 51 -8.01 1.38 -4.00
CA SER A 51 -9.46 1.23 -4.07
C SER A 51 -9.95 0.15 -3.10
N TYR A 52 -9.28 -1.01 -3.06
CA TYR A 52 -9.60 -2.08 -2.12
C TYR A 52 -9.46 -1.63 -0.66
N THR A 53 -8.38 -0.94 -0.30
CA THR A 53 -8.19 -0.43 1.07
C THR A 53 -9.36 0.45 1.50
N ARG A 54 -9.76 1.42 0.66
CA ARG A 54 -10.90 2.32 0.94
C ARG A 54 -12.22 1.56 1.08
N MET A 55 -12.43 0.56 0.24
CA MET A 55 -13.65 -0.24 0.25
C MET A 55 -13.75 -1.14 1.48
N TYR A 56 -12.66 -1.79 1.87
CA TYR A 56 -12.64 -2.63 3.06
C TYR A 56 -12.69 -1.82 4.36
N GLU A 57 -12.14 -0.59 4.40
CA GLU A 57 -12.38 0.33 5.51
C GLU A 57 -13.88 0.64 5.69
N VAL A 58 -14.65 0.78 4.59
CA VAL A 58 -16.11 0.97 4.66
C VAL A 58 -16.78 -0.26 5.25
N TYR A 59 -16.44 -1.46 4.79
CA TYR A 59 -17.01 -2.71 5.31
C TYR A 59 -16.64 -2.97 6.77
N LEU A 60 -15.39 -2.68 7.15
CA LEU A 60 -14.92 -2.83 8.52
C LEU A 60 -15.64 -1.87 9.47
N GLN A 61 -15.81 -0.61 9.06
CA GLN A 61 -16.57 0.36 9.84
C GLN A 61 -18.06 -0.02 9.93
N ALA A 62 -18.64 -0.59 8.86
CA ALA A 62 -20.02 -1.08 8.85
C ALA A 62 -20.25 -2.23 9.84
N ASN A 63 -19.27 -3.11 9.98
CA ASN A 63 -19.32 -4.25 10.91
C ASN A 63 -18.94 -3.88 12.35
N SER A 64 -18.51 -2.64 12.61
CA SER A 64 -18.17 -2.19 13.95
C SER A 64 -19.41 -2.01 14.84
N THR A 65 -19.22 -2.06 16.16
CA THR A 65 -20.28 -1.82 17.15
C THR A 65 -20.77 -0.37 17.17
N SER A 66 -20.01 0.56 16.61
CA SER A 66 -20.36 1.98 16.47
C SER A 66 -19.93 2.52 15.10
N PRO A 67 -20.70 2.25 14.03
CA PRO A 67 -20.35 2.70 12.68
C PRO A 67 -20.36 4.23 12.56
N ASP A 68 -19.24 4.80 12.09
CA ASP A 68 -19.16 6.22 11.74
C ASP A 68 -19.59 6.42 10.28
N ALA A 69 -20.88 6.69 10.08
CA ALA A 69 -21.47 6.88 8.75
C ALA A 69 -20.82 8.01 7.95
N GLY A 70 -20.36 9.08 8.62
CA GLY A 70 -19.68 10.20 7.97
C GLY A 70 -18.30 9.80 7.44
N ALA A 71 -17.54 9.05 8.23
CA ALA A 71 -16.25 8.49 7.79
C ALA A 71 -16.43 7.48 6.64
N MET A 72 -17.40 6.58 6.75
CA MET A 72 -17.74 5.61 5.70
C MET A 72 -18.04 6.32 4.37
N TYR A 73 -18.93 7.30 4.40
CA TYR A 73 -19.32 8.02 3.19
C TYR A 73 -18.15 8.80 2.59
N ALA A 74 -17.33 9.44 3.43
CA ALA A 74 -16.15 10.17 2.97
C ALA A 74 -15.13 9.28 2.25
N ARG A 75 -15.01 8.00 2.62
CA ARG A 75 -14.20 7.03 1.88
C ARG A 75 -14.91 6.61 0.59
N ALA A 76 -16.17 6.24 0.69
CA ALA A 76 -16.95 5.68 -0.41
C ALA A 76 -17.16 6.65 -1.58
N VAL A 77 -17.39 7.93 -1.31
CA VAL A 77 -17.62 8.97 -2.35
C VAL A 77 -16.42 9.14 -3.29
N THR A 78 -15.22 8.76 -2.84
CA THR A 78 -14.01 8.83 -3.68
C THR A 78 -13.84 7.61 -4.58
N LEU A 79 -14.51 6.48 -4.30
CA LEU A 79 -14.27 5.20 -4.98
C LEU A 79 -14.51 5.28 -6.49
N LYS A 80 -15.59 5.94 -6.94
CA LYS A 80 -15.89 6.01 -8.37
C LYS A 80 -14.74 6.63 -9.20
N PRO A 81 -14.22 7.83 -8.85
CA PRO A 81 -13.01 8.36 -9.49
C PRO A 81 -11.81 7.40 -9.50
N TRP A 82 -11.56 6.68 -8.39
CA TRP A 82 -10.47 5.71 -8.32
C TRP A 82 -10.68 4.51 -9.25
N VAL A 83 -11.90 3.97 -9.32
CA VAL A 83 -12.24 2.85 -10.22
C VAL A 83 -12.14 3.29 -11.68
N ASP A 84 -12.64 4.48 -12.00
CA ASP A 84 -12.56 5.03 -13.36
C ASP A 84 -11.09 5.21 -13.80
N GLU A 85 -10.21 5.69 -12.91
CA GLU A 85 -8.78 5.83 -13.21
C GLU A 85 -8.06 4.49 -13.27
N THR A 86 -8.39 3.55 -12.37
CA THR A 86 -7.89 2.17 -12.40
C THR A 86 -8.15 1.50 -13.76
N ARG A 87 -9.34 1.74 -14.34
CA ARG A 87 -9.71 1.22 -15.66
C ARG A 87 -8.88 1.84 -16.77
N LYS A 88 -8.67 3.16 -16.77
CA LYS A 88 -7.86 3.86 -17.78
C LYS A 88 -6.40 3.43 -17.75
N MET A 89 -5.88 3.10 -16.56
CA MET A 89 -4.51 2.67 -16.36
C MET A 89 -4.29 1.15 -16.53
N ALA A 90 -5.33 0.38 -16.87
CA ALA A 90 -5.28 -1.08 -17.03
C ALA A 90 -4.59 -1.52 -18.34
N TYR A 91 -3.40 -0.98 -18.62
CA TYR A 91 -2.59 -1.27 -19.80
C TYR A 91 -1.24 -1.87 -19.39
N GLY A 92 -0.55 -2.50 -20.33
CA GLY A 92 0.73 -3.17 -20.08
C GLY A 92 0.57 -4.64 -19.64
N PRO A 93 1.65 -5.24 -19.08
CA PRO A 93 1.62 -6.61 -18.59
C PRO A 93 0.62 -6.82 -17.46
N VAL A 94 -0.08 -7.95 -17.52
CA VAL A 94 -1.06 -8.38 -16.50
C VAL A 94 -0.29 -9.10 -15.39
N LEU A 95 -0.64 -8.82 -14.14
CA LEU A 95 -0.04 -9.53 -13.01
C LEU A 95 -0.54 -10.98 -12.99
N ASN A 96 0.37 -11.91 -12.77
CA ASN A 96 0.01 -13.31 -12.63
C ASN A 96 -0.64 -13.54 -11.26
N GLU A 97 -1.90 -13.99 -11.26
CA GLU A 97 -2.67 -14.21 -10.03
C GLU A 97 -2.04 -15.28 -9.12
N SER A 98 -1.41 -16.33 -9.67
CA SER A 98 -0.74 -17.34 -8.86
C SER A 98 0.51 -16.79 -8.19
N ALA A 99 1.30 -16.00 -8.92
CA ALA A 99 2.47 -15.32 -8.35
C ALA A 99 2.05 -14.29 -7.29
N LEU A 100 0.97 -13.55 -7.55
CA LEU A 100 0.40 -12.62 -6.59
C LEU A 100 -0.09 -13.33 -5.31
N ALA A 101 -0.70 -14.51 -5.44
CA ALA A 101 -1.09 -15.31 -4.29
C ALA A 101 0.13 -15.75 -3.47
N GLU A 102 1.19 -16.25 -4.12
CA GLU A 102 2.43 -16.66 -3.45
C GLU A 102 3.09 -15.48 -2.70
N VAL A 103 3.21 -14.33 -3.36
CA VAL A 103 3.78 -13.12 -2.74
C VAL A 103 2.89 -12.63 -1.60
N ALA A 104 1.57 -12.58 -1.78
CA ALA A 104 0.64 -12.20 -0.73
C ALA A 104 0.74 -13.13 0.49
N GLN A 105 0.87 -14.44 0.28
CA GLN A 105 1.06 -15.41 1.35
C GLN A 105 2.37 -15.15 2.12
N MET A 106 3.48 -14.91 1.41
CA MET A 106 4.76 -14.60 2.03
C MET A 106 4.68 -13.35 2.93
N TYR A 107 4.03 -12.29 2.46
CA TYR A 107 3.84 -11.06 3.24
C TYR A 107 2.88 -11.26 4.41
N LEU A 108 1.81 -12.05 4.24
CA LEU A 108 0.89 -12.41 5.30
C LEU A 108 1.59 -13.21 6.42
N ASP A 109 2.37 -14.22 6.06
CA ASP A 109 3.15 -15.02 7.01
C ASP A 109 4.19 -14.16 7.73
N TYR A 110 4.83 -13.22 7.01
CA TYR A 110 5.78 -12.30 7.62
C TYR A 110 5.10 -11.30 8.57
N ALA A 111 3.91 -10.80 8.23
CA ALA A 111 3.12 -9.95 9.12
C ALA A 111 2.76 -10.67 10.43
N LYS A 112 2.32 -11.93 10.35
CA LYS A 112 2.06 -12.78 11.54
C LYS A 112 3.30 -12.96 12.40
N ALA A 113 4.44 -13.25 11.77
CA ALA A 113 5.70 -13.45 12.49
C ALA A 113 6.17 -12.18 13.19
N MET A 114 6.09 -11.02 12.52
CA MET A 114 6.42 -9.72 13.09
C MET A 114 5.52 -9.37 14.28
N TYR A 115 4.22 -9.59 14.15
CA TYR A 115 3.26 -9.39 15.23
C TYR A 115 3.57 -10.29 16.44
N ALA A 116 3.69 -11.60 16.21
CA ALA A 116 4.01 -12.56 17.27
C ALA A 116 5.34 -12.22 17.96
N TYR A 117 6.34 -11.76 17.21
CA TYR A 117 7.62 -11.35 17.76
C TYR A 117 7.48 -10.13 18.70
N LEU A 118 6.73 -9.10 18.30
CA LEU A 118 6.48 -7.94 19.14
C LEU A 118 5.74 -8.30 20.43
N GLU A 119 4.68 -9.09 20.34
CA GLU A 119 3.89 -9.51 21.49
C GLU A 119 4.71 -10.38 22.44
N THR A 120 5.36 -11.42 21.92
CA THR A 120 6.04 -12.42 22.76
C THR A 120 7.41 -11.97 23.28
N THR A 121 8.14 -11.16 22.52
CA THR A 121 9.53 -10.77 22.87
C THR A 121 9.57 -9.40 23.56
N TYR A 122 8.79 -8.44 23.08
CA TYR A 122 8.79 -7.08 23.61
C TYR A 122 7.61 -6.78 24.52
N GLY A 123 6.65 -7.71 24.67
CA GLY A 123 5.43 -7.48 25.43
C GLY A 123 4.59 -6.33 24.85
N MET A 124 4.81 -5.99 23.58
CA MET A 124 4.20 -4.84 22.93
C MET A 124 2.94 -5.29 22.19
N THR A 125 1.80 -4.80 22.65
CA THR A 125 0.55 -4.88 21.88
C THR A 125 0.41 -3.59 21.09
N LEU A 126 0.57 -3.70 19.77
CA LEU A 126 0.15 -2.62 18.89
C LEU A 126 -1.36 -2.75 18.72
N GLY A 127 -2.13 -1.72 19.08
CA GLY A 127 -3.58 -1.55 18.82
C GLY A 127 -4.46 -2.82 18.78
N ASP A 128 -5.43 -2.84 17.86
CA ASP A 128 -6.25 -4.01 17.51
C ASP A 128 -5.61 -4.78 16.34
N TYR A 129 -4.30 -5.03 16.43
CA TYR A 129 -3.54 -5.62 15.32
C TYR A 129 -3.89 -7.08 15.08
N ALA A 130 -4.40 -7.79 16.09
CA ALA A 130 -4.97 -9.12 15.91
C ALA A 130 -6.12 -9.10 14.88
N THR A 131 -6.99 -8.08 14.94
CA THR A 131 -8.06 -7.89 13.97
C THR A 131 -7.53 -7.51 12.58
N ALA A 132 -6.45 -6.73 12.50
CA ALA A 132 -5.81 -6.40 11.21
C ALA A 132 -5.16 -7.62 10.55
N VAL A 133 -4.47 -8.48 11.32
CA VAL A 133 -3.90 -9.75 10.83
C VAL A 133 -5.03 -10.69 10.38
N GLN A 134 -6.09 -10.83 11.20
CA GLN A 134 -7.24 -11.66 10.83
C GLN A 134 -7.91 -11.17 9.55
N LEU A 135 -8.05 -9.85 9.38
CA LEU A 135 -8.56 -9.28 8.13
C LEU A 135 -7.68 -9.66 6.94
N ALA A 136 -6.35 -9.56 7.08
CA ALA A 136 -5.43 -9.95 6.01
C ALA A 136 -5.55 -11.44 5.66
N GLU A 137 -5.75 -12.32 6.64
CA GLU A 137 -6.03 -13.74 6.44
C GLU A 137 -7.37 -13.98 5.73
N ASP A 138 -8.44 -13.32 6.19
CA ASP A 138 -9.78 -13.46 5.61
C ASP A 138 -9.81 -12.99 4.15
N LEU A 139 -9.11 -11.88 3.85
CA LEU A 139 -8.95 -11.37 2.49
C LEU A 139 -8.19 -12.39 1.62
N TYR A 140 -7.12 -12.99 2.15
CA TYR A 140 -6.37 -14.03 1.45
C TYR A 140 -7.25 -15.25 1.13
N GLY A 141 -7.98 -15.75 2.14
CA GLY A 141 -8.88 -16.90 1.99
C GLY A 141 -10.04 -16.67 1.01
N ARG A 142 -10.36 -15.40 0.73
CA ARG A 142 -11.36 -14.98 -0.28
C ARG A 142 -10.77 -14.72 -1.67
N GLY A 143 -9.46 -14.95 -1.88
CA GLY A 143 -8.78 -14.68 -3.14
C GLY A 143 -8.45 -13.20 -3.39
N LEU A 144 -8.60 -12.34 -2.37
CA LEU A 144 -8.36 -10.91 -2.47
C LEU A 144 -6.88 -10.58 -2.16
N TYR A 145 -5.97 -11.19 -2.92
CA TYR A 145 -4.54 -11.24 -2.61
C TYR A 145 -3.89 -9.86 -2.50
N LEU A 146 -4.22 -8.90 -3.36
CA LEU A 146 -3.70 -7.52 -3.26
C LEU A 146 -4.14 -6.82 -1.99
N ALA A 147 -5.41 -7.01 -1.58
CA ALA A 147 -5.94 -6.41 -0.37
C ALA A 147 -5.31 -7.05 0.88
N SER A 148 -5.15 -8.37 0.87
CA SER A 148 -4.42 -9.10 1.91
C SER A 148 -2.97 -8.63 2.03
N MET A 149 -2.27 -8.51 0.91
CA MET A 149 -0.88 -8.06 0.86
C MET A 149 -0.74 -6.61 1.35
N ALA A 150 -1.65 -5.71 0.95
CA ALA A 150 -1.67 -4.33 1.40
C ALA A 150 -1.81 -4.22 2.94
N ASN A 151 -2.78 -4.93 3.52
CA ASN A 151 -2.95 -4.98 4.97
C ASN A 151 -1.72 -5.59 5.67
N SER A 152 -1.14 -6.66 5.09
CA SER A 152 0.07 -7.27 5.62
C SER A 152 1.25 -6.30 5.66
N ILE A 153 1.43 -5.51 4.59
CA ILE A 153 2.49 -4.51 4.50
C ILE A 153 2.32 -3.41 5.56
N GLU A 154 1.10 -2.93 5.78
CA GLU A 154 0.80 -1.98 6.86
C GLU A 154 1.23 -2.52 8.22
N ILE A 155 0.84 -3.76 8.54
CA ILE A 155 1.22 -4.43 9.80
C ILE A 155 2.73 -4.52 9.94
N ILE A 156 3.45 -4.96 8.90
CA ILE A 156 4.91 -5.08 8.93
C ILE A 156 5.56 -3.72 9.14
N ALA A 157 5.10 -2.68 8.41
CA ALA A 157 5.70 -1.37 8.48
C ALA A 157 5.49 -0.70 9.84
N GLU A 158 4.30 -0.82 10.40
CA GLU A 158 4.00 -0.31 11.73
C GLU A 158 4.77 -1.09 12.81
N SER A 159 4.86 -2.41 12.68
CA SER A 159 5.66 -3.24 13.58
C SER A 159 7.14 -2.87 13.56
N ALA A 160 7.71 -2.71 12.36
CA ALA A 160 9.09 -2.29 12.18
C ALA A 160 9.32 -0.86 12.70
N SER A 161 8.39 0.06 12.43
CA SER A 161 8.46 1.44 12.95
C SER A 161 8.43 1.45 14.48
N ALA A 162 7.58 0.64 15.11
CA ALA A 162 7.49 0.54 16.56
C ALA A 162 8.80 0.06 17.21
N LEU A 163 9.47 -0.93 16.60
CA LEU A 163 10.80 -1.39 17.04
C LEU A 163 11.86 -0.28 16.93
N MET A 164 11.75 0.59 15.93
CA MET A 164 12.70 1.67 15.65
C MET A 164 12.33 3.00 16.34
N ALA A 165 11.14 3.09 16.95
CA ALA A 165 10.58 4.32 17.48
C ALA A 165 11.39 4.95 18.62
N SER A 166 12.24 4.17 19.29
CA SER A 166 13.14 4.66 20.34
C SER A 166 14.32 5.50 19.79
N ALA A 167 14.62 5.38 18.50
CA ALA A 167 15.73 6.11 17.87
C ALA A 167 15.45 6.44 16.39
N PRO A 168 14.35 7.18 16.06
CA PRO A 168 13.94 7.43 14.69
C PRO A 168 15.02 8.17 13.87
N ASP A 169 15.79 9.04 14.53
CA ASP A 169 16.90 9.77 13.92
C ASP A 169 17.99 8.87 13.35
N LYS A 170 18.20 7.67 13.92
CA LYS A 170 19.21 6.73 13.42
C LYS A 170 18.76 5.99 12.17
N TYR A 171 17.45 5.89 11.95
CA TYR A 171 16.86 5.01 10.94
C TYR A 171 16.20 5.77 9.79
N LEU A 172 15.90 7.07 9.96
CA LEU A 172 15.19 7.89 8.98
C LEU A 172 15.86 7.88 7.60
N ASP A 173 17.13 8.29 7.53
CA ASP A 173 17.85 8.38 6.25
C ASP A 173 18.03 6.99 5.63
N VAL A 174 18.33 5.98 6.45
CA VAL A 174 18.48 4.59 6.00
C VAL A 174 17.17 4.06 5.41
N ALA A 175 16.03 4.32 6.06
CA ALA A 175 14.73 3.90 5.57
C ALA A 175 14.35 4.61 4.27
N ARG A 176 14.64 5.90 4.17
CA ARG A 176 14.40 6.69 2.96
C ARG A 176 15.24 6.20 1.78
N ASP A 177 16.54 6.01 1.99
CA ASP A 177 17.45 5.50 0.95
C ASP A 177 17.06 4.10 0.53
N ARG A 178 16.65 3.26 1.48
CA ARG A 178 16.18 1.92 1.16
C ARG A 178 14.90 1.94 0.33
N ALA A 179 13.96 2.85 0.63
CA ALA A 179 12.76 3.03 -0.17
C ALA A 179 13.12 3.39 -1.61
N LEU A 180 14.01 4.37 -1.82
CA LEU A 180 14.47 4.77 -3.15
C LEU A 180 15.14 3.63 -3.93
N ILE A 181 16.01 2.85 -3.28
CA ILE A 181 16.66 1.69 -3.89
C ILE A 181 15.62 0.65 -4.32
N ASN A 182 14.67 0.34 -3.46
CA ASN A 182 13.64 -0.65 -3.73
C ASN A 182 12.68 -0.18 -4.83
N MET A 183 12.30 1.11 -4.85
CA MET A 183 11.52 1.72 -5.93
C MET A 183 12.25 1.61 -7.27
N ALA A 184 13.55 1.93 -7.29
CA ALA A 184 14.37 1.84 -8.50
C ALA A 184 14.47 0.39 -9.03
N ARG A 185 14.61 -0.59 -8.14
CA ARG A 185 14.59 -2.02 -8.51
C ARG A 185 13.23 -2.43 -9.08
N ALA A 186 12.15 -2.06 -8.41
CA ALA A 186 10.80 -2.39 -8.87
C ALA A 186 10.48 -1.75 -10.23
N ALA A 187 10.96 -0.53 -10.48
CA ALA A 187 10.84 0.13 -11.77
C ALA A 187 11.57 -0.61 -12.90
N GLN A 188 12.65 -1.36 -12.62
CA GLN A 188 13.31 -2.21 -13.62
C GLN A 188 12.40 -3.35 -14.10
N CYS A 189 11.42 -3.76 -13.28
CA CYS A 189 10.37 -4.70 -13.64
C CYS A 189 9.12 -4.02 -14.22
N GLY A 190 9.19 -2.73 -14.55
CA GLY A 190 8.08 -1.99 -15.17
C GLY A 190 6.99 -1.52 -14.21
N TYR A 191 7.18 -1.67 -12.90
CA TYR A 191 6.25 -1.16 -11.89
C TYR A 191 6.30 0.37 -11.79
N ALA A 192 5.13 1.01 -11.83
CA ALA A 192 5.01 2.47 -11.87
C ALA A 192 5.37 3.17 -10.54
N ASN A 193 5.34 2.46 -9.41
CA ASN A 193 5.62 3.00 -8.07
C ASN A 193 4.74 4.20 -7.66
N THR A 194 3.51 4.31 -8.14
CA THR A 194 2.60 5.43 -7.83
C THR A 194 2.31 5.52 -6.32
N LEU A 195 2.00 4.39 -5.69
CA LEU A 195 1.68 4.32 -4.27
C LEU A 195 2.94 4.48 -3.39
N PRO A 196 4.07 3.77 -3.62
CA PRO A 196 5.31 4.01 -2.90
C PRO A 196 5.82 5.44 -2.98
N LEU A 197 5.71 6.08 -4.15
CA LEU A 197 6.11 7.49 -4.31
C LEU A 197 5.26 8.41 -3.43
N SER A 198 3.96 8.12 -3.30
CA SER A 198 3.07 8.88 -2.41
C SER A 198 3.51 8.72 -0.94
N TYR A 199 3.85 7.51 -0.50
CA TYR A 199 4.38 7.29 0.85
C TYR A 199 5.72 7.97 1.07
N LEU A 200 6.63 7.93 0.09
CA LEU A 200 7.90 8.66 0.16
C LEU A 200 7.67 10.17 0.34
N GLN A 201 6.74 10.76 -0.42
CA GLN A 201 6.38 12.18 -0.30
C GLN A 201 5.77 12.53 1.06
N PHE A 202 4.93 11.65 1.61
CA PHE A 202 4.43 11.83 2.98
C PHE A 202 5.56 11.73 4.01
N GLY A 203 6.49 10.80 3.81
CA GLY A 203 7.69 10.70 4.64
C GLY A 203 8.52 11.98 4.62
N ASP A 204 8.80 12.51 3.42
CA ASP A 204 9.52 13.78 3.24
C ASP A 204 8.80 14.93 3.97
N TYR A 205 7.48 15.03 3.82
CA TYR A 205 6.65 16.04 4.50
C TYR A 205 6.73 15.97 6.04
N PHE A 206 6.60 14.77 6.62
CA PHE A 206 6.65 14.61 8.08
C PHE A 206 8.06 14.70 8.65
N SER A 207 9.09 14.38 7.85
CA SER A 207 10.48 14.48 8.28
C SER A 207 10.91 15.92 8.58
N GLY A 208 10.31 16.89 7.87
CA GLY A 208 10.51 18.32 8.11
C GLY A 208 9.82 18.86 9.36
N GLN A 209 9.02 18.07 10.07
CA GLN A 209 8.29 18.48 11.26
C GLN A 209 8.99 18.02 12.54
N GLN A 210 9.01 18.89 13.56
CA GLN A 210 9.70 18.64 14.83
C GLN A 210 9.27 17.34 15.53
N THR A 211 7.98 16.99 15.43
CA THR A 211 7.39 15.79 16.05
C THR A 211 6.99 14.72 15.02
N GLY A 212 7.30 14.92 13.74
CA GLY A 212 6.83 14.05 12.64
C GLY A 212 7.77 12.89 12.30
N LYS A 213 8.91 12.78 12.96
CA LYS A 213 9.95 11.79 12.65
C LYS A 213 9.49 10.33 12.74
N PRO A 214 8.73 9.90 13.77
CA PRO A 214 8.19 8.54 13.81
C PRO A 214 7.24 8.24 12.65
N GLN A 215 6.40 9.21 12.27
CA GLN A 215 5.48 9.08 11.13
C GLN A 215 6.26 9.00 9.82
N ALA A 216 7.27 9.85 9.65
CA ALA A 216 8.13 9.82 8.48
C ALA A 216 8.84 8.46 8.32
N LEU A 217 9.34 7.90 9.42
CA LEU A 217 9.94 6.56 9.43
C LEU A 217 8.95 5.49 8.96
N ALA A 218 7.72 5.49 9.50
CA ALA A 218 6.68 4.56 9.07
C ALA A 218 6.38 4.68 7.57
N TYR A 219 6.28 5.90 7.05
CA TYR A 219 6.03 6.14 5.63
C TYR A 219 7.19 5.68 4.71
N TYR A 220 8.44 5.89 5.11
CA TYR A 220 9.58 5.37 4.35
C TYR A 220 9.64 3.85 4.36
N ILE A 221 9.34 3.22 5.51
CA ILE A 221 9.25 1.76 5.60
C ILE A 221 8.12 1.24 4.69
N MET A 222 6.93 1.87 4.72
CA MET A 222 5.81 1.55 3.83
C MET A 222 6.24 1.63 2.36
N ALA A 223 6.85 2.74 1.94
CA ALA A 223 7.33 2.91 0.58
C ALA A 223 8.31 1.80 0.16
N SER A 224 9.26 1.47 1.03
CA SER A 224 10.25 0.41 0.81
C SER A 224 9.63 -0.97 0.65
N ILE A 225 8.73 -1.35 1.55
CA ILE A 225 8.11 -2.68 1.55
C ILE A 225 7.15 -2.82 0.37
N TYR A 226 6.29 -1.83 0.12
CA TYR A 226 5.40 -1.83 -1.05
C TYR A 226 6.15 -1.95 -2.36
N SER A 227 7.24 -1.19 -2.52
CA SER A 227 8.05 -1.27 -3.74
C SER A 227 8.64 -2.66 -3.94
N THR A 228 9.08 -3.31 -2.86
CA THR A 228 9.60 -4.67 -2.94
C THR A 228 8.49 -5.65 -3.33
N ALA A 229 7.37 -5.64 -2.61
CA ALA A 229 6.26 -6.58 -2.81
C ALA A 229 5.66 -6.47 -4.22
N MET A 230 5.33 -5.24 -4.64
CA MET A 230 4.74 -4.98 -5.94
C MET A 230 5.76 -5.12 -7.06
N GLY A 231 7.04 -4.81 -6.79
CA GLY A 231 8.14 -5.06 -7.70
C GLY A 231 8.29 -6.54 -8.01
N ASP A 232 8.35 -7.39 -6.98
CA ASP A 232 8.47 -8.84 -7.12
C ASP A 232 7.29 -9.41 -7.92
N ALA A 233 6.06 -8.99 -7.61
CA ALA A 233 4.88 -9.36 -8.38
C ALA A 233 4.97 -8.88 -9.85
N ALA A 234 5.42 -7.64 -10.08
CA ALA A 234 5.59 -7.09 -11.43
C ALA A 234 6.67 -7.81 -12.25
N CYS A 235 7.75 -8.29 -11.63
CA CYS A 235 8.79 -9.04 -12.32
C CYS A 235 8.29 -10.40 -12.87
N THR A 236 7.18 -10.91 -12.34
CA THR A 236 6.53 -12.15 -12.80
C THR A 236 5.39 -11.90 -13.78
N ALA A 237 5.11 -10.64 -14.13
CA ALA A 237 4.01 -10.28 -15.02
C ALA A 237 4.29 -10.75 -16.46
N GLU A 238 3.28 -11.33 -17.09
CA GLU A 238 3.36 -11.85 -18.45
C GLU A 238 2.29 -11.19 -19.37
N GLY A 239 2.54 -11.21 -20.69
CA GLY A 239 1.61 -10.70 -21.70
C GLY A 239 1.70 -9.20 -22.02
N SER A 240 0.97 -8.74 -23.03
CA SER A 240 0.97 -7.34 -23.48
C SER A 240 -0.43 -6.79 -23.80
N VAL A 241 -0.84 -5.79 -22.99
CA VAL A 241 -1.85 -4.72 -23.21
C VAL A 241 -3.31 -5.15 -23.48
N THR A 242 -4.17 -5.00 -22.46
CA THR A 242 -5.63 -5.21 -22.55
C THR A 242 -6.42 -3.93 -22.92
N TYR A 243 -5.92 -2.75 -22.54
CA TYR A 243 -6.46 -1.44 -22.93
C TYR A 243 -5.37 -0.58 -23.57
N GLN A 244 -5.71 0.20 -24.61
CA GLN A 244 -4.75 1.12 -25.20
C GLN A 244 -4.29 2.15 -24.17
N ARG A 245 -2.97 2.32 -24.06
CA ARG A 245 -2.37 3.40 -23.27
C ARG A 245 -3.05 4.71 -23.64
N PRO A 246 -3.58 5.47 -22.66
CA PRO A 246 -4.12 6.79 -22.94
C PRO A 246 -3.09 7.60 -23.74
N GLY A 247 -3.48 8.06 -24.93
CA GLY A 247 -2.62 8.93 -25.71
C GLY A 247 -2.37 10.20 -24.89
N LEU A 248 -1.11 10.62 -24.78
CA LEU A 248 -0.73 11.92 -24.19
C LEU A 248 -1.17 13.11 -25.06
N SER A 249 -2.06 12.89 -26.04
CA SER A 249 -2.69 13.96 -26.79
C SER A 249 -3.52 14.77 -25.80
N PRO A 250 -3.24 16.08 -25.64
CA PRO A 250 -4.01 16.92 -24.75
C PRO A 250 -5.47 16.85 -25.19
N GLU A 251 -6.33 16.41 -24.28
CA GLU A 251 -7.78 16.46 -24.46
C GLU A 251 -8.17 17.95 -24.44
N THR A 252 -8.17 18.55 -25.63
CA THR A 252 -8.38 19.98 -25.92
C THR A 252 -7.22 20.88 -25.44
N PRO A 253 -6.53 21.60 -26.34
CA PRO A 253 -5.49 22.54 -25.92
C PRO A 253 -6.10 23.72 -25.15
N PRO A 254 -5.53 24.13 -24.00
CA PRO A 254 -5.78 25.46 -23.46
C PRO A 254 -5.27 26.52 -24.46
N PRO A 255 -5.87 27.72 -24.52
CA PRO A 255 -5.46 28.76 -25.45
C PRO A 255 -3.96 29.07 -25.29
N ALA A 256 -3.29 29.17 -26.43
CA ALA A 256 -1.84 29.23 -26.59
C ALA A 256 -1.15 30.23 -25.66
N GLY A 257 -0.04 29.81 -25.06
CA GLY A 257 0.88 30.71 -24.39
C GLY A 257 2.13 30.05 -23.83
N HIS A 258 3.23 30.20 -24.56
CA HIS A 258 4.63 30.23 -24.08
C HIS A 258 5.25 28.90 -23.64
N GLY A 259 5.95 28.27 -24.58
CA GLY A 259 6.85 27.16 -24.32
C GLY A 259 8.18 27.59 -23.73
N VAL A 260 8.84 26.67 -23.03
CA VAL A 260 10.29 26.61 -22.88
C VAL A 260 10.72 25.15 -22.87
N ALA A 261 11.85 24.91 -23.53
CA ALA A 261 12.40 23.64 -23.98
C ALA A 261 12.86 22.68 -22.88
N THR A 262 12.85 21.40 -23.27
CA THR A 262 13.41 20.23 -22.60
C THR A 262 14.93 20.20 -22.70
N THR A 263 15.62 19.76 -21.65
CA THR A 263 16.96 19.17 -21.75
C THR A 263 16.99 17.85 -21.01
N SER A 264 17.09 16.76 -21.78
CA SER A 264 17.35 15.41 -21.29
C SER A 264 18.85 15.23 -21.12
N VAL A 265 19.29 14.77 -19.94
CA VAL A 265 20.68 14.33 -19.71
C VAL A 265 20.65 12.83 -19.49
N THR A 266 21.31 12.12 -20.39
CA THR A 266 21.57 10.68 -20.35
C THR A 266 23.03 10.46 -19.94
N THR A 267 23.26 9.61 -18.93
CA THR A 267 24.59 9.03 -18.62
C THR A 267 24.41 7.64 -17.98
N PRO A 268 25.41 6.74 -18.02
CA PRO A 268 25.22 5.36 -18.45
C PRO A 268 25.36 4.32 -17.33
N MET A 269 24.99 3.09 -17.71
CA MET A 269 25.01 1.84 -16.95
C MET A 269 26.24 1.59 -16.09
N GLY A 270 26.00 1.05 -14.89
CA GLY A 270 27.01 0.46 -14.02
C GLY A 270 26.46 -0.75 -13.24
N ARG A 271 26.72 -1.94 -13.80
CA ARG A 271 27.05 -3.22 -13.13
C ARG A 271 26.05 -3.80 -12.10
N GLU A 272 25.42 -4.93 -12.47
CA GLU A 272 24.70 -5.85 -11.57
C GLU A 272 25.54 -6.22 -10.35
N GLU A 273 25.07 -5.84 -9.15
CA GLU A 273 25.46 -6.50 -7.91
C GLU A 273 24.28 -7.34 -7.42
N LYS A 274 24.44 -8.67 -7.49
CA LYS A 274 23.51 -9.64 -6.92
C LYS A 274 23.34 -9.33 -5.43
N SER A 275 22.09 -9.06 -5.04
CA SER A 275 21.69 -8.68 -3.69
C SER A 275 21.80 -9.86 -2.71
N ILE A 276 22.99 -10.07 -2.14
CA ILE A 276 23.32 -11.15 -1.18
C ILE A 276 22.69 -10.94 0.22
N TRP A 277 21.87 -9.91 0.44
CA TRP A 277 21.44 -9.52 1.80
C TRP A 277 20.14 -10.15 2.32
N ILE A 278 19.30 -10.73 1.45
CA ILE A 278 18.11 -11.48 1.90
C ILE A 278 18.51 -12.77 2.66
N PRO A 279 19.54 -13.54 2.23
CA PRO A 279 20.08 -14.63 3.04
C PRO A 279 20.67 -14.18 4.38
N VAL A 280 21.25 -12.99 4.47
CA VAL A 280 21.94 -12.51 5.69
C VAL A 280 20.95 -12.15 6.79
N LEU A 281 19.81 -11.55 6.44
CA LEU A 281 18.75 -11.21 7.40
C LEU A 281 18.00 -12.46 7.89
N ILE A 282 17.77 -13.44 7.01
CA ILE A 282 17.20 -14.74 7.39
C ILE A 282 18.20 -15.55 8.25
N ALA A 283 19.49 -15.52 7.92
CA ALA A 283 20.53 -16.20 8.69
C ALA A 283 20.73 -15.60 10.08
N LEU A 284 20.64 -14.27 10.23
CA LEU A 284 20.70 -13.61 11.54
C LEU A 284 19.53 -14.01 12.44
N LEU A 285 18.32 -14.17 11.89
CA LEU A 285 17.16 -14.66 12.64
C LEU A 285 17.28 -16.16 13.00
N ALA A 286 17.81 -16.98 12.08
CA ALA A 286 18.01 -18.41 12.31
C ALA A 286 19.11 -18.70 13.37
N VAL A 287 20.22 -17.94 13.37
CA VAL A 287 21.31 -18.09 14.34
C VAL A 287 20.86 -17.69 15.75
N VAL A 288 20.01 -16.66 15.88
CA VAL A 288 19.47 -16.24 17.18
C VAL A 288 18.46 -17.27 17.73
N ALA A 289 17.63 -17.86 16.86
CA ALA A 289 16.74 -18.96 17.24
C ALA A 289 17.52 -20.22 17.71
N LEU A 290 18.64 -20.55 17.05
CA LEU A 290 19.50 -21.67 17.43
C LEU A 290 20.24 -21.44 18.76
N VAL A 291 20.74 -20.22 19.01
CA VAL A 291 21.38 -19.87 20.29
C VAL A 291 20.39 -19.89 21.46
N TYR A 292 19.10 -19.61 21.19
CA TYR A 292 18.04 -19.70 22.20
C TYR A 292 17.61 -21.16 22.46
N ALA A 293 17.54 -21.99 21.41
CA ALA A 293 17.25 -23.42 21.54
C ALA A 293 18.38 -24.20 22.24
N SER A 294 19.64 -23.79 22.10
CA SER A 294 20.80 -24.43 22.77
C SER A 294 21.00 -24.00 24.23
N ARG A 295 20.20 -23.05 24.74
CA ARG A 295 20.25 -22.57 26.14
C ARG A 295 19.07 -23.05 26.99
N ARG A 296 18.22 -23.94 26.46
CA ARG A 296 17.24 -24.73 27.21
C ARG A 296 17.77 -26.13 27.46
#